data_AF-L7UFI5-F1
#
_entry.id   AF-L7UFI5-F1
#
_cell.length_a   1.000
_cell.length_b   1.000
_cell.length_c   1.000
_cell.angle_alpha   90.00
_cell.angle_beta   90.00
_cell.angle_gamma   90.00
#
_symmetry.space_group_name_H-M   'P 1'
#
loop_
_entity.id
_entity.type
_entity.pdbx_description
1 polymer ?
#
loop_
_entity_poly.entity_id
_entity_poly.type
_entity_poly.pdbx_seq_one_letter_code
_entity_poly.pdbx_strand_id
1 'polypeptide(L)'
;MKASGSPMGRWGVRKFVWVLVALLIPGSLARAEPPTPETVWTMTGEAELVVWADVEEVRPLSKADLEQMGPKGWEPVWGRDMLTRLRIREVWKGEGEVRQGAQLLVHWEESACPPPPHYKVGHAVVAFLSHETEKWETVAWSYGTRYPTGDDEVAAYRQAVALAKDAQHIRSQARSVGNRLDLEPMRVDWQVKVAAHPATRWDGMYGLAGWSDVVYAFNDWRGPSPMRLSDAQRAQLARGFVANPPLDSALPSMLMVLRGHPDKQVDLVAARALETVFISRRVEEWVVHAFDLLRERHGEKAKPRKRLSDEEAYSLRVARDTANDGSTSRTKWERDILGEWMHFKQRHRLMPTPLPLPVARRSGDSPF
;
A
#
# COMPACT_ATOMS: atom_id res chain seq x y z
N MET A 1 -62.92 -55.98 -14.30
CA MET A 1 -61.47 -55.72 -14.25
C MET A 1 -61.09 -54.76 -15.36
N LYS A 2 -60.83 -53.49 -15.02
CA LYS A 2 -60.35 -52.44 -15.96
C LYS A 2 -59.03 -51.91 -15.39
N ALA A 3 -57.96 -52.05 -16.16
CA ALA A 3 -56.64 -51.54 -15.83
C ALA A 3 -56.60 -50.02 -16.07
N SER A 4 -56.26 -49.25 -15.03
CA SER A 4 -55.98 -47.82 -15.14
C SER A 4 -54.48 -47.60 -15.38
N GLY A 5 -54.10 -47.34 -16.62
CA GLY A 5 -52.77 -46.84 -16.95
C GLY A 5 -52.66 -45.36 -16.57
N SER A 6 -51.72 -45.05 -15.67
CA SER A 6 -51.38 -43.66 -15.34
C SER A 6 -50.46 -43.07 -16.42
N PRO A 7 -50.78 -41.93 -17.03
CA PRO A 7 -49.91 -41.27 -17.98
C PRO A 7 -48.75 -40.60 -17.24
N MET A 8 -47.53 -41.12 -17.40
CA MET A 8 -46.31 -40.41 -16.99
C MET A 8 -46.23 -39.11 -17.80
N GLY A 9 -46.59 -38.02 -17.14
CA GLY A 9 -46.59 -36.68 -17.70
C GLY A 9 -45.18 -36.23 -18.09
N ARG A 10 -45.07 -35.77 -19.34
CA ARG A 10 -43.93 -35.06 -19.97
C ARG A 10 -43.49 -33.76 -19.27
N TRP A 11 -43.88 -33.53 -18.02
CA TRP A 11 -43.63 -32.31 -17.26
C TRP A 11 -42.29 -32.28 -16.49
N GLY A 12 -41.57 -33.41 -16.41
CA GLY A 12 -40.31 -33.50 -15.65
C GLY A 12 -39.06 -32.97 -16.36
N VAL A 13 -39.00 -33.02 -17.70
CA VAL A 13 -37.73 -32.77 -18.43
C VAL A 13 -37.42 -31.28 -18.58
N ARG A 14 -38.44 -30.42 -18.75
CA ARG A 14 -38.23 -28.98 -18.95
C ARG A 14 -37.74 -28.24 -17.71
N LYS A 15 -38.12 -28.66 -16.50
CA LYS A 15 -37.63 -28.03 -15.25
C LYS A 15 -36.18 -28.40 -14.93
N PHE A 16 -35.74 -29.60 -15.34
CA PHE A 16 -34.37 -30.06 -15.11
C PHE A 16 -33.33 -29.31 -15.97
N VAL A 17 -33.70 -28.93 -17.20
CA VAL A 17 -32.83 -28.15 -18.11
C VAL A 17 -32.56 -26.73 -17.60
N TRP A 18 -33.55 -26.07 -17.00
CA TRP A 18 -33.36 -24.71 -16.45
C TRP A 18 -32.48 -24.68 -15.20
N VAL A 19 -32.51 -25.72 -14.36
CA VAL A 19 -31.59 -25.85 -13.20
C VAL A 19 -30.15 -26.06 -13.67
N LEU A 20 -29.94 -26.83 -14.74
CA LEU A 20 -28.61 -27.07 -15.31
C LEU A 20 -28.03 -25.83 -16.01
N VAL A 21 -28.86 -25.02 -16.68
CA VAL A 21 -28.43 -23.75 -17.27
C VAL A 21 -28.07 -22.72 -16.19
N ALA A 22 -28.79 -22.68 -15.06
CA ALA A 22 -28.47 -21.78 -13.94
C ALA A 22 -27.14 -22.14 -13.24
N LEU A 23 -26.76 -23.42 -13.20
CA LEU A 23 -25.46 -23.88 -12.69
C LEU A 23 -24.30 -23.69 -13.66
N LEU A 24 -24.59 -23.46 -14.95
CA LEU A 24 -23.60 -23.15 -15.99
C LEU A 24 -23.48 -21.65 -16.28
N ILE A 25 -24.23 -20.79 -15.57
CA ILE A 25 -23.87 -19.38 -15.50
C ILE A 25 -22.53 -19.36 -14.75
N PRO A 26 -21.41 -18.99 -15.39
CA PRO A 26 -20.15 -18.86 -14.69
C PRO A 26 -20.39 -17.86 -13.57
N GLY A 27 -20.48 -18.36 -12.33
CA GLY A 27 -20.50 -17.51 -11.16
C GLY A 27 -19.29 -16.59 -11.29
N SER A 28 -19.48 -15.30 -11.02
CA SER A 28 -18.38 -14.35 -10.90
C SER A 28 -17.31 -15.05 -10.09
N LEU A 29 -16.18 -15.38 -10.72
CA LEU A 29 -15.07 -16.04 -10.06
C LEU A 29 -14.83 -15.25 -8.79
N ALA A 30 -15.03 -15.87 -7.62
CA ALA A 30 -14.73 -15.27 -6.34
C ALA A 30 -13.23 -15.04 -6.31
N ARG A 31 -12.79 -13.94 -6.91
CA ARG A 31 -11.42 -13.49 -6.88
C ARG A 31 -11.21 -13.03 -5.44
N ALA A 32 -10.23 -13.63 -4.76
CA ALA A 32 -9.74 -13.09 -3.51
C ALA A 32 -9.09 -11.75 -3.86
N GLU A 33 -9.84 -10.68 -3.70
CA GLU A 33 -9.36 -9.33 -3.94
C GLU A 33 -8.46 -8.92 -2.78
N PRO A 34 -7.34 -8.25 -3.04
CA PRO A 34 -6.38 -7.97 -2.00
C PRO A 34 -6.94 -6.95 -1.00
N PRO A 35 -6.68 -7.13 0.31
CA PRO A 35 -7.25 -6.28 1.37
C PRO A 35 -6.92 -4.81 1.12
N THR A 36 -7.86 -3.90 1.38
CA THR A 36 -7.61 -2.46 1.31
C THR A 36 -6.39 -2.11 2.16
N PRO A 37 -5.33 -1.51 1.58
CA PRO A 37 -4.13 -1.21 2.33
C PRO A 37 -4.38 -0.22 3.47
N GLU A 38 -3.71 -0.44 4.59
CA GLU A 38 -3.85 0.41 5.78
C GLU A 38 -2.71 1.41 5.93
N THR A 39 -3.08 2.68 6.09
CA THR A 39 -2.15 3.80 6.22
C THR A 39 -1.81 4.07 7.69
N VAL A 40 -0.68 4.72 7.95
CA VAL A 40 -0.33 5.21 9.30
C VAL A 40 -1.46 6.02 9.93
N TRP A 41 -2.27 6.75 9.15
CA TRP A 41 -3.44 7.47 9.66
C TRP A 41 -4.48 6.52 10.29
N THR A 42 -4.90 5.47 9.57
CA THR A 42 -5.89 4.52 10.07
C THR A 42 -5.34 3.75 11.26
N MET A 43 -4.14 3.20 11.11
CA MET A 43 -3.50 2.38 12.15
C MET A 43 -3.26 3.18 13.43
N THR A 44 -2.89 4.47 13.33
CA THR A 44 -2.78 5.33 14.52
C THR A 44 -4.12 5.50 15.22
N GLY A 45 -5.24 5.49 14.49
CA GLY A 45 -6.58 5.59 15.06
C GLY A 45 -7.00 4.36 15.84
N GLU A 46 -6.68 3.18 15.30
CA GLU A 46 -7.05 1.87 15.86
C GLU A 46 -6.10 1.42 16.97
N ALA A 47 -4.81 1.73 16.86
CA ALA A 47 -3.81 1.34 17.84
C ALA A 47 -4.04 2.02 19.19
N GLU A 48 -3.95 1.27 20.27
CA GLU A 48 -3.91 1.81 21.63
C GLU A 48 -2.48 2.22 22.01
N LEU A 49 -1.50 1.49 21.48
CA LEU A 49 -0.07 1.69 21.70
C LEU A 49 0.66 1.77 20.35
N VAL A 50 1.48 2.80 20.17
CA VAL A 50 2.39 2.90 19.02
C VAL A 50 3.80 3.05 19.55
N VAL A 51 4.69 2.13 19.17
CA VAL A 51 6.05 2.07 19.70
C VAL A 51 7.09 1.98 18.60
N TRP A 52 8.26 2.57 18.86
CA TRP A 52 9.49 2.22 18.18
C TRP A 52 10.29 1.27 19.06
N ALA A 53 10.62 0.08 18.56
CA ALA A 53 11.18 -1.00 19.35
C ALA A 53 12.19 -1.84 18.58
N ASP A 54 13.05 -2.55 19.30
CA ASP A 54 13.90 -3.60 18.76
C ASP A 54 13.17 -4.94 18.77
N VAL A 55 13.21 -5.68 17.67
CA VAL A 55 12.72 -7.06 17.60
C VAL A 55 13.81 -7.98 18.15
N GLU A 56 13.63 -8.47 19.38
CA GLU A 56 14.63 -9.31 20.05
C GLU A 56 14.44 -10.79 19.74
N GLU A 57 13.19 -11.24 19.61
CA GLU A 57 12.84 -12.64 19.47
C GLU A 57 11.54 -12.77 18.67
N VAL A 58 11.48 -13.78 17.80
CA VAL A 58 10.25 -14.22 17.13
C VAL A 58 10.24 -15.73 17.23
N ARG A 59 9.18 -16.30 17.81
CA ARG A 59 9.07 -17.75 18.00
C ARG A 59 7.62 -18.23 17.99
N PRO A 60 7.38 -19.52 17.73
CA PRO A 60 6.07 -20.12 17.98
C PRO A 60 5.67 -19.97 19.44
N LEU A 61 4.36 -19.83 19.65
CA LEU A 61 3.78 -19.78 20.97
C LEU A 61 3.85 -21.15 21.64
N SER A 62 4.42 -21.22 22.85
CA SER A 62 4.61 -22.46 23.58
C SER A 62 3.48 -22.70 24.58
N LYS A 63 3.27 -23.95 25.00
CA LYS A 63 2.27 -24.28 26.04
C LYS A 63 2.47 -23.49 27.35
N ALA A 64 3.71 -23.23 27.73
CA ALA A 64 4.02 -22.46 28.93
C ALA A 64 3.55 -21.00 28.82
N ASP A 65 3.63 -20.41 27.63
CA ASP A 65 3.10 -19.06 27.40
C ASP A 65 1.57 -19.06 27.54
N LEU A 66 0.90 -20.10 27.06
CA LEU A 66 -0.57 -20.25 27.17
C LEU A 66 -1.01 -20.36 28.62
N GLU A 67 -0.30 -21.17 29.39
CA GLU A 67 -0.56 -21.33 30.82
C GLU A 67 -0.36 -20.00 31.56
N GLN A 68 0.64 -19.20 31.16
CA GLN A 68 0.89 -17.88 31.73
C GLN A 68 -0.16 -16.84 31.34
N MET A 69 -0.71 -16.92 30.12
CA MET A 69 -1.76 -16.02 29.61
C MET A 69 -3.14 -16.33 30.22
N GLY A 70 -3.34 -17.51 30.80
CA GLY A 70 -4.51 -17.86 31.61
C GLY A 70 -5.67 -18.50 30.82
N PRO A 71 -6.58 -19.22 31.52
CA PRO A 71 -7.55 -20.13 30.90
C PRO A 71 -8.76 -19.47 30.23
N LYS A 72 -8.91 -18.14 30.29
CA LYS A 72 -10.14 -17.44 29.89
C LYS A 72 -10.13 -16.84 28.47
N GLY A 73 -9.02 -16.90 27.74
CA GLY A 73 -8.88 -16.12 26.50
C GLY A 73 -8.45 -16.88 25.26
N TRP A 74 -8.26 -18.20 25.30
CA TRP A 74 -7.41 -18.83 24.30
C TRP A 74 -7.86 -20.21 23.80
N GLU A 75 -8.21 -20.27 22.52
CA GLU A 75 -8.11 -21.49 21.70
C GLU A 75 -7.13 -21.19 20.56
N PRO A 76 -6.03 -21.96 20.39
CA PRO A 76 -5.12 -21.79 19.27
C PRO A 76 -5.90 -21.92 17.97
N VAL A 77 -5.90 -20.86 17.17
CA VAL A 77 -6.55 -20.88 15.87
C VAL A 77 -5.53 -21.52 14.92
N TRP A 78 -5.63 -22.85 14.80
CA TRP A 78 -4.83 -23.68 13.87
C TRP A 78 -3.35 -23.92 14.25
N GLY A 79 -2.94 -23.63 15.48
CA GLY A 79 -1.63 -24.04 16.02
C GLY A 79 -0.42 -23.40 15.33
N ARG A 80 -0.61 -22.20 14.76
CA ARG A 80 0.43 -21.41 14.08
C ARG A 80 0.56 -20.01 14.68
N ASP A 81 0.32 -19.91 15.98
CA ASP A 81 0.44 -18.68 16.72
C ASP A 81 1.91 -18.37 17.01
N MET A 82 2.26 -17.10 16.84
CA MET A 82 3.60 -16.57 16.99
C MET A 82 3.62 -15.54 18.11
N LEU A 83 4.75 -15.48 18.79
CA LEU A 83 5.03 -14.49 19.80
C LEU A 83 6.30 -13.74 19.42
N THR A 84 6.19 -12.41 19.38
CA THR A 84 7.31 -11.51 19.18
C THR A 84 7.65 -10.81 20.49
N ARG A 85 8.93 -10.80 20.86
CA ARG A 85 9.43 -9.96 21.95
C ARG A 85 10.02 -8.67 21.40
N LEU A 86 9.45 -7.55 21.81
CA LEU A 86 9.89 -6.22 21.48
C LEU A 86 10.58 -5.57 22.68
N ARG A 87 11.75 -4.96 22.51
CA ARG A 87 12.35 -4.06 23.50
C ARG A 87 12.07 -2.61 23.12
N ILE A 88 11.28 -1.93 23.94
CA ILE A 88 10.76 -0.60 23.62
C ILE A 88 11.87 0.44 23.68
N ARG A 89 12.07 1.17 22.57
CA ARG A 89 12.98 2.33 22.50
C ARG A 89 12.24 3.61 22.83
N GLU A 90 11.02 3.76 22.32
CA GLU A 90 10.19 4.95 22.52
C GLU A 90 8.71 4.61 22.35
N VAL A 91 7.85 5.32 23.09
CA VAL A 91 6.39 5.25 22.97
C VAL A 91 5.90 6.54 22.30
N TRP A 92 5.16 6.42 21.20
CA TRP A 92 4.63 7.56 20.43
C TRP A 92 3.13 7.81 20.67
N LYS A 93 2.40 6.78 21.08
CA LYS A 93 1.00 6.81 21.53
C LYS A 93 0.82 5.76 22.61
N GLY A 94 0.02 6.03 23.64
CA GLY A 94 -0.22 5.11 24.76
C GLY A 94 0.74 5.40 25.93
N GLU A 95 1.00 6.68 26.20
CA GLU A 95 1.89 7.12 27.27
C GLU A 95 1.44 6.56 28.62
N GLY A 96 2.32 5.82 29.31
CA GLY A 96 2.04 5.21 30.61
C GLY A 96 1.73 3.71 30.55
N GLU A 97 1.35 3.18 29.38
CA GLU A 97 1.07 1.74 29.21
C GLU A 97 2.35 0.90 29.33
N VAL A 98 3.43 1.39 28.73
CA VAL A 98 4.73 0.70 28.72
C VAL A 98 5.86 1.70 28.95
N ARG A 99 6.91 1.29 29.67
CA ARG A 99 8.10 2.12 29.90
C ARG A 99 9.14 1.89 28.81
N GLN A 100 9.91 2.92 28.49
CA GLN A 100 11.12 2.78 27.68
C GLN A 100 12.07 1.75 28.31
N GLY A 101 12.64 0.89 27.46
CA GLY A 101 13.50 -0.23 27.86
C GLY A 101 12.75 -1.49 28.30
N ALA A 102 11.43 -1.44 28.51
CA ALA A 102 10.64 -2.61 28.84
C ALA A 102 10.58 -3.61 27.67
N GLN A 103 10.37 -4.87 28.00
CA GLN A 103 10.04 -5.92 27.04
C GLN A 103 8.52 -6.04 26.92
N LEU A 104 8.03 -6.12 25.69
CA LEU A 104 6.63 -6.31 25.35
C LEU A 104 6.47 -7.57 24.51
N LEU A 105 5.51 -8.42 24.86
CA LEU A 105 5.17 -9.60 24.07
C LEU A 105 3.98 -9.28 23.17
N VAL A 106 4.15 -9.48 21.87
CA VAL A 106 3.13 -9.23 20.85
C VAL A 106 2.76 -10.55 20.19
N HIS A 107 1.47 -10.85 20.22
CA HIS A 107 0.86 -12.04 19.62
C HIS A 107 0.47 -11.76 18.16
N TRP A 108 0.62 -12.77 17.30
CA TRP A 108 0.12 -12.75 15.92
C TRP A 108 0.07 -14.15 15.31
N GLU A 109 -0.75 -14.36 14.28
CA GLU A 109 -0.89 -15.66 13.60
C GLU A 109 0.03 -15.75 12.38
N GLU A 110 0.80 -16.84 12.20
CA GLU A 110 1.75 -17.00 11.08
C GLU A 110 1.06 -17.17 9.71
N SER A 111 -0.19 -17.60 9.70
CA SER A 111 -0.89 -18.00 8.47
C SER A 111 -2.29 -17.42 8.43
N ALA A 112 -2.37 -16.12 8.23
CA ALA A 112 -3.60 -15.37 8.07
C ALA A 112 -3.74 -14.78 6.65
N CYS A 113 -4.99 -14.55 6.24
CA CYS A 113 -5.34 -13.73 5.08
C CYS A 113 -6.28 -12.62 5.58
N PRO A 114 -5.85 -11.35 5.62
CA PRO A 114 -4.67 -10.74 4.98
C PRO A 114 -3.32 -11.21 5.56
N PRO A 115 -2.19 -11.02 4.83
CA PRO A 115 -0.88 -11.48 5.28
C PRO A 115 -0.55 -10.95 6.68
N PRO A 116 0.02 -11.78 7.56
CA PRO A 116 0.27 -11.43 8.94
C PRO A 116 1.38 -10.39 9.12
N PRO A 117 1.51 -9.77 10.32
CA PRO A 117 2.63 -8.89 10.61
C PRO A 117 3.95 -9.66 10.45
N HIS A 118 4.93 -9.02 9.81
CA HIS A 118 6.25 -9.60 9.66
C HIS A 118 7.20 -8.97 10.68
N TYR A 119 7.68 -9.76 11.65
CA TYR A 119 8.69 -9.35 12.63
C TYR A 119 10.08 -9.90 12.25
N LYS A 120 11.08 -9.04 12.10
CA LYS A 120 12.45 -9.42 11.71
C LYS A 120 13.43 -9.23 12.87
N VAL A 121 13.91 -10.32 13.45
CA VAL A 121 14.87 -10.31 14.57
C VAL A 121 16.09 -9.43 14.24
N GLY A 122 16.52 -8.65 15.23
CA GLY A 122 17.66 -7.73 15.11
C GLY A 122 17.37 -6.42 14.37
N HIS A 123 16.14 -6.19 13.92
CA HIS A 123 15.72 -4.94 13.29
C HIS A 123 14.92 -4.07 14.25
N ALA A 124 14.94 -2.76 14.01
CA ALA A 124 14.05 -1.83 14.67
C ALA A 124 12.73 -1.72 13.89
N VAL A 125 11.62 -1.71 14.61
CA VAL A 125 10.26 -1.69 14.07
C VAL A 125 9.46 -0.56 14.70
N VAL A 126 8.62 0.10 13.91
CA VAL A 126 7.47 0.86 14.40
C VAL A 126 6.28 -0.09 14.38
N ALA A 127 5.74 -0.41 15.56
CA ALA A 127 4.62 -1.33 15.71
C ALA A 127 3.36 -0.57 16.17
N PHE A 128 2.25 -0.83 15.49
CA PHE A 128 0.92 -0.33 15.82
C PHE A 128 0.16 -1.45 16.53
N LEU A 129 -0.14 -1.27 17.81
CA LEU A 129 -0.60 -2.34 18.68
C LEU A 129 -1.95 -1.99 19.32
N SER A 130 -2.83 -2.98 19.43
CA SER A 130 -4.07 -2.93 20.21
C SER A 130 -4.00 -3.96 21.34
N HIS A 131 -4.68 -3.69 22.45
CA HIS A 131 -4.78 -4.63 23.57
C HIS A 131 -6.17 -5.28 23.57
N GLU A 132 -6.34 -6.32 22.75
CA GLU A 132 -7.57 -7.10 22.70
C GLU A 132 -7.43 -8.36 23.56
N THR A 133 -8.47 -8.74 24.30
CA THR A 133 -8.50 -10.02 25.05
C THR A 133 -7.28 -10.25 25.97
N GLU A 134 -6.81 -9.18 26.64
CA GLU A 134 -5.65 -9.22 27.56
C GLU A 134 -4.29 -9.51 26.89
N LYS A 135 -4.18 -9.33 25.56
CA LYS A 135 -2.93 -9.47 24.81
C LYS A 135 -2.70 -8.29 23.87
N TRP A 136 -1.41 -7.99 23.66
CA TRP A 136 -1.02 -7.05 22.61
C TRP A 136 -0.98 -7.75 21.27
N GLU A 137 -1.69 -7.20 20.29
CA GLU A 137 -1.73 -7.68 18.92
C GLU A 137 -1.37 -6.57 17.94
N THR A 138 -0.94 -6.95 16.75
CA THR A 138 -0.58 -5.99 15.71
C THR A 138 -1.83 -5.56 14.93
N VAL A 139 -2.11 -4.27 14.93
CA VAL A 139 -3.20 -3.66 14.14
C VAL A 139 -2.91 -3.85 12.66
N ALA A 140 -3.95 -4.02 11.83
CA ALA A 140 -3.82 -4.06 10.37
C ALA A 140 -2.82 -5.10 9.82
N TRP A 141 -2.55 -6.17 10.56
CA TRP A 141 -1.75 -7.32 10.12
C TRP A 141 -0.37 -6.92 9.57
N SER A 142 -0.03 -7.34 8.34
CA SER A 142 1.21 -6.98 7.65
C SER A 142 1.48 -5.47 7.60
N TYR A 143 0.44 -4.64 7.51
CA TYR A 143 0.61 -3.19 7.49
C TYR A 143 0.96 -2.60 8.87
N GLY A 144 0.67 -3.29 9.99
CA GLY A 144 0.91 -2.80 11.34
C GLY A 144 2.36 -2.68 11.78
N THR A 145 3.30 -3.06 10.91
CA THR A 145 4.74 -2.92 11.15
C THR A 145 5.39 -2.05 10.08
N ARG A 146 6.32 -1.17 10.48
CA ARG A 146 7.17 -0.39 9.58
C ARG A 146 8.62 -0.50 10.02
N TYR A 147 9.54 -0.57 9.06
CA TYR A 147 10.96 -0.79 9.29
C TYR A 147 11.80 0.42 8.87
N PRO A 148 11.86 1.49 9.69
CA PRO A 148 12.74 2.61 9.39
C PRO A 148 14.21 2.16 9.44
N THR A 149 14.99 2.59 8.45
CA THR A 149 16.39 2.20 8.25
C THR A 149 17.40 3.16 8.87
N GLY A 150 16.94 4.33 9.34
CA GLY A 150 17.78 5.35 9.96
C GLY A 150 16.95 6.43 10.64
N ASP A 151 17.64 7.33 11.34
CA ASP A 151 17.00 8.33 12.23
C ASP A 151 16.05 9.29 11.49
N ASP A 152 16.36 9.61 10.24
CA ASP A 152 15.50 10.45 9.38
C ASP A 152 14.13 9.78 9.11
N GLU A 153 14.13 8.48 8.80
CA GLU A 153 12.88 7.72 8.62
C GLU A 153 12.12 7.53 9.93
N VAL A 154 12.85 7.30 11.04
CA VAL A 154 12.25 7.24 12.38
C VAL A 154 11.56 8.57 12.70
N ALA A 155 12.21 9.70 12.45
CA ALA A 155 11.65 11.03 12.66
C ALA A 155 10.41 11.28 11.78
N ALA A 156 10.45 10.84 10.51
CA ALA A 156 9.31 10.96 9.60
C ALA A 156 8.09 10.15 10.08
N TYR A 157 8.29 8.90 10.51
CA TYR A 157 7.19 8.09 11.08
C TYR A 157 6.69 8.66 12.41
N ARG A 158 7.58 9.10 13.30
CA ARG A 158 7.21 9.77 14.56
C ARG A 158 6.33 10.99 14.29
N GLN A 159 6.72 11.83 13.32
CA GLN A 159 5.94 12.99 12.90
C GLN A 159 4.58 12.60 12.31
N ALA A 160 4.54 11.58 11.46
CA ALA A 160 3.30 11.08 10.85
C ALA A 160 2.30 10.59 11.92
N VAL A 161 2.77 9.83 12.91
CA VAL A 161 1.95 9.35 14.03
C VAL A 161 1.49 10.51 14.91
N ALA A 162 2.37 11.45 15.24
CA ALA A 162 2.00 12.63 16.04
C ALA A 162 0.89 13.46 15.36
N LEU A 163 1.04 13.77 14.08
CA LEU A 163 0.05 14.53 13.32
C LEU A 163 -1.31 13.81 13.25
N ALA A 164 -1.32 12.47 13.09
CA ALA A 164 -2.54 11.67 13.07
C ALA A 164 -3.20 11.66 14.46
N LYS A 165 -2.41 11.44 15.52
CA LYS A 165 -2.87 11.45 16.92
C LYS A 165 -3.52 12.78 17.28
N ASP A 166 -2.88 13.90 16.95
CA ASP A 166 -3.37 15.25 17.25
C ASP A 166 -4.71 15.52 16.55
N ALA A 167 -4.82 15.17 15.26
CA ALA A 167 -6.06 15.35 14.51
C ALA A 167 -7.22 14.53 15.08
N GLN A 168 -6.94 13.27 15.45
CA GLN A 168 -7.92 12.38 16.08
C GLN A 168 -8.33 12.87 17.47
N HIS A 169 -7.39 13.41 18.25
CA HIS A 169 -7.67 14.00 19.56
C HIS A 169 -8.60 15.21 19.45
N ILE A 170 -8.34 16.12 18.51
CA ILE A 170 -9.20 17.29 18.24
C ILE A 170 -10.62 16.83 17.88
N ARG A 171 -10.79 15.78 17.07
CA ARG A 171 -12.10 15.21 16.77
C ARG A 171 -12.81 14.68 18.02
N SER A 172 -12.09 13.94 18.86
CA SER A 172 -12.65 13.36 20.09
C SER A 172 -13.11 14.46 21.06
N GLN A 173 -12.31 15.52 21.22
CA GLN A 173 -12.70 16.70 22.01
C GLN A 173 -13.94 17.38 21.42
N ALA A 174 -13.99 17.63 20.12
CA ALA A 174 -15.16 18.23 19.46
C ALA A 174 -16.44 17.40 19.67
N ARG A 175 -16.35 16.07 19.56
CA ARG A 175 -17.47 15.15 19.79
C ARG A 175 -17.99 15.20 21.23
N SER A 176 -17.09 15.32 22.22
CA SER A 176 -17.48 15.37 23.63
C SER A 176 -18.37 16.57 23.99
N VAL A 177 -18.28 17.66 23.21
CA VAL A 177 -19.12 18.86 23.35
C VAL A 177 -20.25 18.94 22.32
N GLY A 178 -20.56 17.83 21.65
CA GLY A 178 -21.65 17.75 20.66
C GLY A 178 -21.33 18.36 19.28
N ASN A 179 -20.09 18.77 19.03
CA ASN A 179 -19.67 19.31 17.73
C ASN A 179 -19.28 18.16 16.77
N ARG A 180 -19.85 18.19 15.57
CA ARG A 180 -19.48 17.29 14.46
C ARG A 180 -18.42 17.97 13.59
N LEU A 181 -17.16 17.84 14.00
CA LEU A 181 -16.03 18.30 13.19
C LEU A 181 -15.80 17.34 12.00
N ASP A 182 -15.74 17.91 10.79
CA ASP A 182 -15.26 17.18 9.62
C ASP A 182 -13.74 17.00 9.70
N LEU A 183 -13.30 15.74 9.67
CA LEU A 183 -11.88 15.39 9.74
C LEU A 183 -11.19 15.41 8.38
N GLU A 184 -11.94 15.45 7.28
CA GLU A 184 -11.36 15.35 5.95
C GLU A 184 -10.29 16.43 5.66
N PRO A 185 -10.50 17.73 5.98
CA PRO A 185 -9.45 18.73 5.78
C PRO A 185 -8.16 18.41 6.55
N MET A 186 -8.26 17.93 7.79
CA MET A 186 -7.11 17.57 8.62
C MET A 186 -6.39 16.32 8.07
N ARG A 187 -7.17 15.36 7.56
CA ARG A 187 -6.63 14.17 6.88
C ARG A 187 -5.88 14.55 5.62
N VAL A 188 -6.41 15.46 4.80
CA VAL A 188 -5.72 15.98 3.60
C VAL A 188 -4.42 16.69 3.97
N ASP A 189 -4.44 17.55 4.99
CA ASP A 189 -3.23 18.24 5.46
C ASP A 189 -2.17 17.25 5.99
N TRP A 190 -2.62 16.21 6.71
CA TRP A 190 -1.75 15.11 7.13
C TRP A 190 -1.13 14.41 5.92
N GLN A 191 -1.96 14.01 4.95
CA GLN A 191 -1.52 13.31 3.74
C GLN A 191 -0.49 14.12 2.96
N VAL A 192 -0.71 15.42 2.78
CA VAL A 192 0.21 16.34 2.09
C VAL A 192 1.56 16.42 2.80
N LYS A 193 1.56 16.45 4.14
CA LYS A 193 2.80 16.48 4.94
C LYS A 193 3.56 15.16 4.83
N VAL A 194 2.90 14.03 5.02
CA VAL A 194 3.57 12.72 5.04
C VAL A 194 3.98 12.23 3.65
N ALA A 195 3.27 12.66 2.59
CA ALA A 195 3.63 12.35 1.20
C ALA A 195 4.98 12.95 0.78
N ALA A 196 5.40 14.05 1.42
CA ALA A 196 6.64 14.75 1.09
C ALA A 196 7.91 13.96 1.45
N HIS A 197 7.84 13.07 2.44
CA HIS A 197 8.98 12.29 2.91
C HIS A 197 9.01 10.88 2.28
N PRO A 198 10.15 10.37 1.79
CA PRO A 198 10.23 9.03 1.18
C PRO A 198 9.63 7.90 2.02
N ALA A 199 10.00 7.83 3.30
CA ALA A 199 9.58 6.74 4.19
C ALA A 199 8.06 6.64 4.38
N THR A 200 7.35 7.76 4.41
CA THR A 200 5.91 7.85 4.67
C THR A 200 5.11 8.22 3.42
N ARG A 201 5.76 8.23 2.25
CA ARG A 201 5.18 8.74 1.01
C ARG A 201 3.93 8.00 0.63
N TRP A 202 4.02 6.67 0.67
CA TRP A 202 2.95 5.80 0.28
C TRP A 202 1.70 6.04 1.17
N ASP A 203 1.89 6.16 2.49
CA ASP A 203 0.80 6.44 3.44
C ASP A 203 0.08 7.77 3.13
N GLY A 204 0.83 8.80 2.73
CA GLY A 204 0.26 10.09 2.32
C GLY A 204 -0.44 10.03 0.96
N MET A 205 0.14 9.30 0.01
CA MET A 205 -0.36 9.26 -1.36
C MET A 205 -1.62 8.40 -1.53
N TYR A 206 -1.80 7.37 -0.69
CA TYR A 206 -2.87 6.38 -0.81
C TYR A 206 -4.28 7.00 -0.91
N GLY A 207 -4.54 8.15 -0.28
CA GLY A 207 -5.81 8.86 -0.42
C GLY A 207 -5.76 10.17 -1.23
N LEU A 208 -4.58 10.65 -1.61
CA LEU A 208 -4.43 11.85 -2.45
C LEU A 208 -4.55 11.55 -3.94
N ALA A 209 -3.93 10.45 -4.36
CA ALA A 209 -3.92 9.98 -5.72
C ALA A 209 -4.88 8.80 -5.82
N GLY A 210 -6.08 9.00 -6.39
CA GLY A 210 -7.05 7.92 -6.63
C GLY A 210 -6.57 6.80 -7.60
N TRP A 211 -5.29 6.77 -7.94
CA TRP A 211 -4.68 5.84 -8.87
C TRP A 211 -3.49 5.09 -8.25
N SER A 212 -3.06 5.43 -7.03
CA SER A 212 -1.88 4.81 -6.41
C SER A 212 -2.05 3.31 -6.15
N ASP A 213 -3.26 2.78 -6.32
CA ASP A 213 -3.45 1.34 -6.36
C ASP A 213 -4.68 0.95 -7.18
N VAL A 214 -4.61 1.01 -8.52
CA VAL A 214 -5.70 0.52 -9.39
C VAL A 214 -6.09 -0.93 -9.07
N VAL A 215 -5.15 -1.70 -8.51
CA VAL A 215 -5.37 -3.08 -8.05
C VAL A 215 -6.27 -3.14 -6.80
N TYR A 216 -6.23 -2.14 -5.91
CA TYR A 216 -7.01 -2.13 -4.66
C TYR A 216 -8.15 -1.10 -4.67
N ALA A 217 -8.17 -0.17 -5.62
CA ALA A 217 -9.26 0.79 -5.83
C ALA A 217 -10.61 0.12 -6.12
N PHE A 218 -10.60 -1.17 -6.51
CA PHE A 218 -11.82 -1.97 -6.65
C PHE A 218 -12.48 -2.29 -5.30
N ASN A 219 -11.69 -2.43 -4.23
CA ASN A 219 -12.16 -2.70 -2.86
C ASN A 219 -12.50 -1.43 -2.07
N ASP A 220 -11.97 -0.28 -2.48
CA ASP A 220 -12.38 0.98 -1.88
C ASP A 220 -13.73 1.43 -2.46
N TRP A 221 -14.80 1.01 -1.81
CA TRP A 221 -16.19 1.41 -2.10
C TRP A 221 -16.39 2.94 -2.10
N ARG A 222 -15.46 3.71 -1.53
CA ARG A 222 -15.50 5.18 -1.56
C ARG A 222 -15.12 5.74 -2.94
N GLY A 223 -14.47 4.93 -3.77
CA GLY A 223 -13.99 5.29 -5.10
C GLY A 223 -12.90 6.37 -5.07
N PRO A 224 -12.18 6.57 -6.18
CA PRO A 224 -11.22 7.65 -6.29
C PRO A 224 -11.97 8.99 -6.35
N SER A 225 -12.17 9.63 -5.20
CA SER A 225 -12.65 11.01 -5.18
C SER A 225 -11.46 11.94 -5.41
N PRO A 226 -11.36 12.66 -6.55
CA PRO A 226 -10.24 13.54 -6.80
C PRO A 226 -10.24 14.65 -5.74
N MET A 227 -9.36 14.52 -4.76
CA MET A 227 -9.21 15.52 -3.71
C MET A 227 -8.73 16.84 -4.32
N ARG A 228 -9.45 17.91 -4.00
CA ARG A 228 -9.08 19.26 -4.43
C ARG A 228 -8.05 19.83 -3.45
N LEU A 229 -6.78 19.73 -3.83
CA LEU A 229 -5.71 20.40 -3.09
C LEU A 229 -5.70 21.90 -3.36
N SER A 230 -5.46 22.67 -2.31
CA SER A 230 -5.12 24.09 -2.38
C SER A 230 -3.76 24.30 -3.05
N ASP A 231 -3.51 25.51 -3.55
CA ASP A 231 -2.22 25.85 -4.17
C ASP A 231 -1.06 25.72 -3.19
N ALA A 232 -1.28 26.05 -1.91
CA ALA A 232 -0.28 25.90 -0.86
C ALA A 232 0.09 24.42 -0.63
N GLN A 233 -0.90 23.54 -0.61
CA GLN A 233 -0.70 22.09 -0.48
C GLN A 233 0.03 21.51 -1.71
N ARG A 234 -0.35 21.92 -2.92
CA ARG A 234 0.36 21.51 -4.15
C ARG A 234 1.81 22.00 -4.16
N ALA A 235 2.05 23.25 -3.78
CA ALA A 235 3.39 23.81 -3.68
C ALA A 235 4.24 23.07 -2.64
N GLN A 236 3.64 22.62 -1.53
CA GLN A 236 4.31 21.80 -0.54
C GLN A 236 4.70 20.43 -1.10
N LEU A 237 3.76 19.73 -1.78
CA LEU A 237 4.06 18.47 -2.45
C LEU A 237 5.13 18.62 -3.54
N ALA A 238 5.08 19.71 -4.32
CA ALA A 238 6.07 20.01 -5.35
C ALA A 238 7.48 20.17 -4.74
N ARG A 239 7.62 20.89 -3.61
CA ARG A 239 8.90 20.99 -2.89
C ARG A 239 9.40 19.63 -2.39
N GLY A 240 8.51 18.83 -1.80
CA GLY A 240 8.85 17.47 -1.34
C GLY A 240 9.28 16.55 -2.50
N PHE A 241 8.58 16.63 -3.62
CA PHE A 241 8.90 15.89 -4.85
C PHE A 241 10.27 16.29 -5.42
N VAL A 242 10.57 17.59 -5.49
CA VAL A 242 11.86 18.08 -5.99
C VAL A 242 13.00 17.66 -5.08
N ALA A 243 12.80 17.72 -3.76
CA ALA A 243 13.81 17.33 -2.79
C ALA A 243 14.08 15.82 -2.82
N ASN A 244 13.02 15.01 -2.91
CA ASN A 244 13.11 13.56 -2.79
C ASN A 244 12.24 12.85 -3.85
N PRO A 245 12.62 12.88 -5.14
CA PRO A 245 11.80 12.30 -6.19
C PRO A 245 11.67 10.77 -6.04
N PRO A 246 10.46 10.21 -6.11
CA PRO A 246 10.26 8.77 -6.15
C PRO A 246 10.83 8.15 -7.44
N LEU A 247 11.42 6.96 -7.30
CA LEU A 247 11.94 6.14 -8.41
C LEU A 247 11.17 4.81 -8.53
N ASP A 248 9.92 4.81 -8.08
CA ASP A 248 9.03 3.68 -7.95
C ASP A 248 7.60 4.06 -8.41
N SER A 249 6.63 3.20 -8.13
CA SER A 249 5.22 3.40 -8.47
C SER A 249 4.57 4.65 -7.84
N ALA A 250 5.22 5.33 -6.88
CA ALA A 250 4.73 6.61 -6.36
C ALA A 250 4.99 7.79 -7.31
N LEU A 251 5.90 7.67 -8.29
CA LEU A 251 6.19 8.71 -9.27
C LEU A 251 4.96 9.17 -10.06
N PRO A 252 4.22 8.28 -10.76
CA PRO A 252 3.03 8.72 -11.47
C PRO A 252 1.97 9.31 -10.53
N SER A 253 1.77 8.73 -9.35
CA SER A 253 0.82 9.23 -8.36
C SER A 253 1.12 10.68 -7.96
N MET A 254 2.40 10.99 -7.71
CA MET A 254 2.84 12.35 -7.41
C MET A 254 2.60 13.32 -8.57
N LEU A 255 2.97 12.92 -9.80
CA LEU A 255 2.76 13.75 -10.99
C LEU A 255 1.27 14.01 -11.27
N MET A 256 0.42 13.02 -10.99
CA MET A 256 -1.03 13.14 -11.13
C MET A 256 -1.62 14.13 -10.11
N VAL A 257 -1.21 14.08 -8.84
CA VAL A 257 -1.65 15.03 -7.80
C VAL A 257 -1.18 16.46 -8.12
N LEU A 258 0.01 16.59 -8.72
CA LEU A 258 0.57 17.85 -9.20
C LEU A 258 0.05 18.28 -10.59
N ARG A 259 -0.90 17.55 -11.17
CA ARG A 259 -1.50 17.93 -12.47
C ARG A 259 -2.19 19.30 -12.35
N GLY A 260 -1.95 20.17 -13.33
CA GLY A 260 -2.42 21.55 -13.31
C GLY A 260 -1.61 22.51 -12.44
N HIS A 261 -0.57 22.05 -11.74
CA HIS A 261 0.40 22.89 -11.04
C HIS A 261 1.69 23.05 -11.87
N PRO A 262 1.85 24.16 -12.60
CA PRO A 262 3.04 24.39 -13.42
C PRO A 262 4.25 24.70 -12.54
N ASP A 263 5.27 23.85 -12.59
CA ASP A 263 6.52 24.03 -11.87
C ASP A 263 7.67 23.41 -12.68
N LYS A 264 8.60 24.27 -13.15
CA LYS A 264 9.72 23.86 -13.99
C LYS A 264 10.69 22.92 -13.26
N GLN A 265 10.81 23.03 -11.94
CA GLN A 265 11.67 22.14 -11.15
C GLN A 265 11.03 20.75 -11.05
N VAL A 266 9.71 20.67 -10.90
CA VAL A 266 8.99 19.38 -10.95
C VAL A 266 9.20 18.72 -12.31
N ASP A 267 9.05 19.47 -13.41
CA ASP A 267 9.22 18.92 -14.77
C ASP A 267 10.65 18.40 -15.00
N LEU A 268 11.65 19.18 -14.60
CA LEU A 268 13.06 18.79 -14.68
C LEU A 268 13.34 17.53 -13.86
N VAL A 269 12.91 17.51 -12.60
CA VAL A 269 13.17 16.39 -11.68
C VAL A 269 12.44 15.13 -12.13
N ALA A 270 11.21 15.25 -12.65
CA ALA A 270 10.47 14.13 -13.23
C ALA A 270 11.20 13.54 -14.45
N ALA A 271 11.75 14.38 -15.33
CA ALA A 271 12.56 13.93 -16.45
C ALA A 271 13.84 13.20 -15.99
N ARG A 272 14.48 13.68 -14.91
CA ARG A 272 15.66 13.01 -14.30
C ARG A 272 15.30 11.68 -13.65
N ALA A 273 14.15 11.59 -12.97
CA ALA A 273 13.64 10.35 -12.40
C ALA A 273 13.40 9.29 -13.49
N LEU A 274 12.71 9.67 -14.58
CA LEU A 274 12.50 8.77 -15.71
C LEU A 274 13.81 8.35 -16.37
N GLU A 275 14.75 9.27 -16.61
CA GLU A 275 16.08 8.93 -17.14
C GLU A 275 16.78 7.88 -16.26
N THR A 276 16.74 8.07 -14.95
CA THR A 276 17.34 7.17 -13.97
C THR A 276 16.74 5.76 -14.06
N VAL A 277 15.41 5.67 -14.15
CA VAL A 277 14.70 4.40 -14.22
C VAL A 277 14.93 3.69 -15.55
N PHE A 278 14.92 4.42 -16.67
CA PHE A 278 15.19 3.86 -18.00
C PHE A 278 16.62 3.31 -18.15
N ILE A 279 17.59 3.86 -17.42
CA ILE A 279 18.98 3.36 -17.41
C ILE A 279 19.14 2.17 -16.47
N SER A 280 18.57 2.24 -15.27
CA SER A 280 18.89 1.31 -14.17
C SER A 280 17.99 0.08 -14.09
N ARG A 281 16.80 0.10 -14.71
CA ARG A 281 15.77 -0.94 -14.51
C ARG A 281 15.14 -1.39 -15.83
N ARG A 282 14.46 -2.54 -15.76
CA ARG A 282 13.46 -2.94 -16.75
C ARG A 282 12.31 -1.93 -16.73
N VAL A 283 11.64 -1.73 -17.87
CA VAL A 283 10.55 -0.74 -17.92
C VAL A 283 9.31 -1.35 -17.31
N GLU A 284 8.94 -0.88 -16.13
CA GLU A 284 7.70 -1.27 -15.45
C GLU A 284 6.50 -0.45 -15.98
N GLU A 285 5.28 -0.95 -15.74
CA GLU A 285 4.06 -0.30 -16.24
C GLU A 285 3.86 1.12 -15.66
N TRP A 286 4.23 1.34 -14.40
CA TRP A 286 4.14 2.67 -13.79
C TRP A 286 5.06 3.69 -14.46
N VAL A 287 6.20 3.27 -15.02
CA VAL A 287 7.17 4.15 -15.71
C VAL A 287 6.51 4.78 -16.93
N VAL A 288 5.77 3.95 -17.67
CA VAL A 288 5.15 4.39 -18.90
C VAL A 288 3.94 5.28 -18.60
N HIS A 289 3.25 5.10 -17.47
CA HIS A 289 2.25 6.08 -17.00
C HIS A 289 2.89 7.40 -16.53
N ALA A 290 3.97 7.35 -15.76
CA ALA A 290 4.71 8.54 -15.35
C ALA A 290 5.22 9.35 -16.55
N PHE A 291 5.67 8.66 -17.61
CA PHE A 291 6.09 9.32 -18.84
C PHE A 291 4.93 10.03 -19.55
N ASP A 292 3.74 9.45 -19.61
CA ASP A 292 2.56 10.15 -20.17
C ASP A 292 2.22 11.41 -19.36
N LEU A 293 2.27 11.34 -18.03
CA LEU A 293 2.03 12.50 -17.18
C LEU A 293 3.08 13.60 -17.41
N LEU A 294 4.35 13.25 -17.61
CA LEU A 294 5.37 14.22 -17.99
C LEU A 294 5.07 14.84 -19.37
N ARG A 295 4.65 14.04 -20.36
CA ARG A 295 4.27 14.54 -21.70
C ARG A 295 3.15 15.58 -21.61
N GLU A 296 2.12 15.30 -20.80
CA GLU A 296 1.02 16.24 -20.57
C GLU A 296 1.49 17.56 -19.98
N ARG A 297 2.43 17.51 -19.02
CA ARG A 297 3.02 18.73 -18.42
C ARG A 297 3.79 19.57 -19.43
N HIS A 298 4.33 18.94 -20.48
CA HIS A 298 4.96 19.60 -21.63
C HIS A 298 3.99 19.93 -22.78
N GLY A 299 2.67 19.87 -22.54
CA GLY A 299 1.64 20.23 -23.52
C GLY A 299 1.39 19.19 -24.61
N GLU A 300 1.98 17.99 -24.52
CA GLU A 300 1.66 16.89 -25.42
C GLU A 300 0.42 16.13 -24.92
N LYS A 301 -0.44 15.67 -25.83
CA LYS A 301 -1.52 14.75 -25.48
C LYS A 301 -0.94 13.38 -25.13
N ALA A 302 -1.45 12.75 -24.08
CA ALA A 302 -1.16 11.35 -23.80
C ALA A 302 -1.52 10.51 -25.03
N LYS A 303 -0.61 9.63 -25.45
CA LYS A 303 -0.90 8.71 -26.55
C LYS A 303 -1.97 7.73 -26.06
N PRO A 304 -3.08 7.53 -26.79
CA PRO A 304 -4.03 6.49 -26.43
C PRO A 304 -3.31 5.14 -26.47
N ARG A 305 -3.24 4.46 -25.33
CA ARG A 305 -2.67 3.12 -25.26
C ARG A 305 -3.80 2.12 -25.32
N LYS A 306 -3.64 1.08 -26.14
CA LYS A 306 -4.51 -0.08 -26.08
C LYS A 306 -4.40 -0.64 -24.67
N ARG A 307 -5.50 -0.60 -23.90
CA ARG A 307 -5.57 -1.31 -22.63
C ARG A 307 -5.34 -2.78 -22.96
N LEU A 308 -4.29 -3.36 -22.39
CA LEU A 308 -4.06 -4.79 -22.49
C LEU A 308 -5.28 -5.50 -21.90
N SER A 309 -5.74 -6.58 -22.52
CA SER A 309 -6.69 -7.47 -21.86
C SER A 309 -6.03 -8.03 -20.59
N ASP A 310 -6.84 -8.45 -19.61
CA ASP A 310 -6.32 -9.10 -18.39
C ASP A 310 -5.42 -10.31 -18.75
N GLU A 311 -5.76 -11.02 -19.82
CA GLU A 311 -5.00 -12.15 -20.35
C GLU A 311 -3.67 -11.73 -21.00
N GLU A 312 -3.65 -10.64 -21.78
CA GLU A 312 -2.42 -10.06 -22.32
C GLU A 312 -1.50 -9.57 -21.19
N ALA A 313 -2.07 -8.89 -20.18
CA ALA A 313 -1.35 -8.39 -19.02
C ALA A 313 -0.79 -9.53 -18.15
N TYR A 314 -1.57 -10.59 -17.92
CA TYR A 314 -1.13 -11.79 -17.20
C TYR A 314 -0.03 -12.52 -17.97
N SER A 315 -0.22 -12.75 -19.27
CA SER A 315 0.77 -13.41 -20.12
C SER A 315 2.09 -12.65 -20.16
N LEU A 316 2.05 -11.32 -20.22
CA LEU A 316 3.25 -10.49 -20.12
C LEU A 316 3.92 -10.60 -18.75
N ARG A 317 3.14 -10.72 -17.67
CA ARG A 317 3.66 -10.94 -16.31
C ARG A 317 4.36 -12.30 -16.20
N VAL A 318 3.69 -13.37 -16.62
CA VAL A 318 4.26 -14.74 -16.62
C VAL A 318 5.49 -14.82 -17.52
N ALA A 319 5.45 -14.24 -18.71
CA ALA A 319 6.60 -14.18 -19.63
C ALA A 319 7.77 -13.40 -19.01
N ARG A 320 7.50 -12.34 -18.26
CA ARG A 320 8.52 -11.56 -17.54
C ARG A 320 9.14 -12.35 -16.39
N ASP A 321 8.32 -13.06 -15.62
CA ASP A 321 8.77 -13.88 -14.49
C ASP A 321 9.59 -15.08 -14.96
N THR A 322 9.23 -15.67 -16.10
CA THR A 322 9.97 -16.78 -16.72
C THR A 322 11.24 -16.31 -17.45
N ALA A 323 11.26 -15.09 -18.02
CA ALA A 323 12.44 -14.48 -18.63
C ALA A 323 13.45 -13.87 -17.62
N ASN A 324 13.27 -14.13 -16.32
CA ASN A 324 14.30 -13.89 -15.31
C ASN A 324 15.42 -14.95 -15.32
N ASP A 325 15.45 -15.83 -16.32
CA ASP A 325 16.52 -16.83 -16.56
C ASP A 325 17.89 -16.25 -16.99
N GLY A 326 18.06 -14.92 -16.94
CA GLY A 326 19.29 -14.23 -17.35
C GLY A 326 19.26 -13.68 -18.77
N SER A 327 18.15 -13.81 -19.51
CA SER A 327 17.98 -13.10 -20.78
C SER A 327 17.96 -11.58 -20.59
N THR A 328 19.02 -10.91 -21.06
CA THR A 328 19.16 -9.44 -21.08
C THR A 328 18.45 -8.76 -22.25
N SER A 329 17.76 -9.54 -23.10
CA SER A 329 17.11 -8.99 -24.29
C SER A 329 15.87 -8.19 -23.90
N ARG A 330 15.93 -6.87 -24.10
CA ARG A 330 14.78 -5.99 -23.94
C ARG A 330 13.65 -6.42 -24.87
N THR A 331 12.43 -6.47 -24.34
CA THR A 331 11.25 -6.76 -25.14
C THR A 331 11.08 -5.71 -26.25
N LYS A 332 10.36 -6.04 -27.33
CA LYS A 332 10.03 -5.05 -28.38
C LYS A 332 9.38 -3.81 -27.78
N TRP A 333 8.44 -4.00 -26.87
CA TRP A 333 7.74 -2.93 -26.17
C TRP A 333 8.69 -2.02 -25.36
N GLU A 334 9.66 -2.59 -24.64
CA GLU A 334 10.69 -1.81 -23.93
C GLU A 334 11.57 -0.98 -24.89
N ARG A 335 11.89 -1.52 -26.08
CA ARG A 335 12.64 -0.77 -27.09
C ARG A 335 11.82 0.37 -27.67
N ASP A 336 10.55 0.13 -27.97
CA ASP A 336 9.64 1.13 -28.51
C ASP A 336 9.48 2.32 -27.54
N ILE A 337 9.30 2.03 -26.23
CA ILE A 337 9.13 3.10 -25.24
C ILE A 337 10.42 3.89 -24.99
N LEU A 338 11.58 3.23 -25.03
CA LEU A 338 12.87 3.92 -24.97
C LEU A 338 13.11 4.81 -26.19
N GLY A 339 12.74 4.35 -27.38
CA GLY A 339 12.78 5.16 -28.60
C GLY A 339 11.90 6.40 -28.47
N GLU A 340 10.68 6.24 -27.96
CA GLU A 340 9.76 7.35 -27.68
C GLU A 340 10.31 8.34 -26.65
N TRP A 341 10.95 7.84 -25.59
CA TRP A 341 11.63 8.67 -24.60
C TRP A 341 12.74 9.51 -25.23
N MET A 342 13.57 8.92 -26.10
CA MET A 342 14.64 9.64 -26.81
C MET A 342 14.09 10.73 -27.73
N HIS A 343 13.04 10.42 -28.50
CA HIS A 343 12.37 11.41 -29.34
C HIS A 343 11.73 12.53 -28.52
N PHE A 344 11.12 12.21 -27.39
CA PHE A 344 10.56 13.22 -26.49
C PHE A 344 11.64 14.16 -25.94
N LYS A 345 12.77 13.62 -25.45
CA LYS A 345 13.92 14.44 -25.01
C LYS A 345 14.39 15.38 -26.11
N GLN A 346 14.52 14.89 -27.34
CA GLN A 346 14.92 15.72 -28.49
C GLN A 346 13.92 16.84 -28.79
N ARG A 347 12.60 16.53 -28.85
CA ARG A 347 11.54 17.52 -29.12
C ARG A 347 11.52 18.64 -28.09
N HIS A 348 11.67 18.31 -26.81
CA HIS A 348 11.62 19.27 -25.71
C HIS A 348 12.99 19.78 -25.27
N ARG A 349 14.05 19.44 -26.00
CA ARG A 349 15.45 19.82 -25.72
C ARG A 349 15.86 19.49 -24.27
N LEU A 350 15.43 18.34 -23.78
CA LEU A 350 15.74 17.87 -22.43
C LEU A 350 17.07 17.12 -22.44
N MET A 351 17.95 17.46 -21.50
CA MET A 351 19.18 16.74 -21.21
C MET A 351 19.21 16.34 -19.72
N PRO A 352 18.30 15.45 -19.28
CA PRO A 352 18.20 15.11 -17.87
C PRO A 352 19.45 14.35 -17.43
N THR A 353 20.10 14.84 -16.36
CA THR A 353 21.14 14.09 -15.67
C THR A 353 20.47 13.09 -14.71
N PRO A 354 20.84 11.79 -14.76
CA PRO A 354 20.32 10.82 -13.81
C PRO A 354 20.45 11.28 -12.35
N LEU A 355 19.48 10.91 -11.54
CA LEU A 355 19.53 11.12 -10.10
C LEU A 355 20.52 10.13 -9.49
N PRO A 356 21.19 10.50 -8.38
CA PRO A 356 21.96 9.53 -7.62
C PRO A 356 21.02 8.42 -7.17
N LEU A 357 21.33 7.18 -7.56
CA LEU A 357 20.58 6.04 -7.04
C LEU A 357 20.84 5.96 -5.53
N PRO A 358 19.80 5.77 -4.70
CA PRO A 358 20.03 5.42 -3.31
C PRO A 358 20.92 4.17 -3.29
N VAL A 359 21.98 4.20 -2.49
CA VAL A 359 22.90 3.07 -2.32
C VAL A 359 22.03 1.84 -2.08
N ALA A 360 22.15 0.84 -2.95
CA ALA A 360 21.19 -0.26 -3.04
C ALA A 360 20.90 -0.83 -1.65
N ARG A 361 19.64 -0.70 -1.19
CA ARG A 361 19.14 -1.52 -0.09
C ARG A 361 19.31 -2.97 -0.54
N ARG A 362 19.92 -3.81 0.29
CA ARG A 362 20.15 -5.23 -0.03
C ARG A 362 18.80 -5.82 -0.46
N SER A 363 18.75 -6.32 -1.69
CA SER A 363 17.57 -6.95 -2.30
C SER A 363 17.08 -8.07 -1.39
N GLY A 364 16.02 -7.80 -0.64
CA GLY A 364 15.54 -8.61 0.48
C GLY A 364 14.67 -7.78 1.45
N ASP A 365 14.88 -6.47 1.48
CA ASP A 365 14.04 -5.53 2.24
C ASP A 365 12.98 -4.88 1.33
N SER A 366 12.16 -5.71 0.67
CA SER A 366 10.86 -5.20 0.17
C SER A 366 10.04 -4.81 1.40
N PRO A 367 9.39 -3.62 1.42
CA PRO A 367 8.51 -3.25 2.52
C PRO A 367 7.22 -4.09 2.59
N PHE A 368 7.04 -5.02 1.64
CA PHE A 368 5.91 -5.94 1.52
C PHE A 368 6.38 -7.33 1.09
#